data_AF-A0A378KRA8-F1
#
_entry.id   AF-A0A378KRA8-F1
#
_cell.length_a   1.000
_cell.length_b   1.000
_cell.length_c   1.000
_cell.angle_alpha   90.00
_cell.angle_beta   90.00
_cell.angle_gamma   90.00
#
_symmetry.space_group_name_H-M   'P 1'
#
loop_
_entity.id
_entity.type
_entity.pdbx_description
1 polymer ?
#
loop_
_entity_poly.entity_id
_entity_poly.type
_entity_poly.pdbx_seq_one_letter_code
_entity_poly.pdbx_strand_id
1 'polypeptide(L)'
;MPRMFFNKQSPGSLRTELLSLNRLFKNKKFLEMQTIERLIEYKELMTSYIQNPHLASLKHDIKIIPERIFRQIDERIRFLNSVQDDIPDFDLSECYVQIPSHDEIDQMHHMPAGGTEDQQTRIMHMTQALDNYHSLPIITNNQDTVPEHWSRLFGEITIGDRLSAFHLLDEIPETDIILQSLLAVHPKEYLKKLIDYSIQASKRGVKELNSDIVITPETFRVLITDLATTLLNPSKVIFSFGLPTHHAFSDEGSGFCLINKTAVLMRFWETLHEEPVHYIIVGSDVNRDNGLCQILYQTASHMNICHIDIFDSRVYPGQDHSYIAQEFNSAGTAVGEKIKCWKHNNLEYYAVDLSLTSRKKIDLHPALRFALTQVKDQIAQAKIHHHKIALLLPTGWDSHEDETAPCGKWVNDRMMSQSEASKTRFNDGDLTFFYEQIFQLYNENKELIAGIYWGLEGGYDRAMYERQITIMAELIGTHLVHQTSKASSSSMSY
;
A
#
# COMPACT_ATOMS: atom_id res chain seq x y z
N MET A 1 -2.77 21.99 12.04
CA MET A 1 -2.75 23.20 12.92
C MET A 1 -1.36 23.40 13.54
N PRO A 2 -0.56 24.39 13.07
CA PRO A 2 0.50 24.98 13.91
C PRO A 2 0.51 26.52 13.99
N ARG A 3 -0.32 27.25 13.22
CA ARG A 3 -0.31 28.73 13.20
C ARG A 3 -0.71 29.40 14.54
N MET A 4 -1.16 28.65 15.54
CA MET A 4 -1.59 29.21 16.83
C MET A 4 -0.52 29.21 17.94
N PHE A 5 0.66 28.63 17.75
CA PHE A 5 1.54 28.34 18.88
C PHE A 5 2.39 29.50 19.44
N PHE A 6 2.59 30.61 18.71
CA PHE A 6 3.66 31.56 19.08
C PHE A 6 3.24 33.01 19.32
N ASN A 7 1.97 33.28 19.64
CA ASN A 7 1.46 34.65 19.75
C ASN A 7 1.29 35.21 21.18
N LYS A 8 2.10 34.79 22.17
CA LYS A 8 2.09 35.41 23.52
C LYS A 8 3.49 35.63 24.10
N GLN A 9 3.89 36.92 24.16
CA GLN A 9 5.15 37.41 24.72
C GLN A 9 5.15 37.40 26.27
N SER A 10 5.38 36.24 26.91
CA SER A 10 5.75 36.19 28.33
C SER A 10 6.81 35.11 28.61
N PRO A 11 7.81 35.33 29.48
CA PRO A 11 8.86 34.34 29.76
C PRO A 11 8.36 33.00 30.36
N GLY A 12 7.18 33.01 31.01
CA GLY A 12 6.60 31.83 31.67
C GLY A 12 5.86 30.86 30.74
N SER A 13 5.21 31.35 29.68
CA SER A 13 4.57 30.51 28.65
C SER A 13 5.61 29.75 27.82
N LEU A 14 6.77 30.37 27.67
CA LEU A 14 7.83 29.97 26.78
C LEU A 14 8.64 28.74 27.22
N ARG A 15 8.98 28.65 28.52
CA ARG A 15 9.55 27.41 29.09
C ARG A 15 8.57 26.24 28.94
N THR A 16 7.28 26.51 29.10
CA THR A 16 6.21 25.52 28.98
C THR A 16 6.05 25.05 27.54
N GLU A 17 6.17 25.95 26.56
CA GLU A 17 6.17 25.64 25.13
C GLU A 17 7.38 24.80 24.73
N LEU A 18 8.59 25.18 25.14
CA LEU A 18 9.80 24.38 24.87
C LEU A 18 9.75 23.00 25.52
N LEU A 19 9.19 22.89 26.72
CA LEU A 19 8.97 21.60 27.38
C LEU A 19 7.90 20.77 26.66
N SER A 20 6.87 21.41 26.10
CA SER A 20 5.82 20.76 25.31
C SER A 20 6.37 20.25 23.98
N LEU A 21 7.17 21.07 23.28
CA LEU A 21 7.91 20.66 22.09
C LEU A 21 8.87 19.53 22.42
N ASN A 22 9.71 19.65 23.45
CA ASN A 22 10.60 18.57 23.87
C ASN A 22 9.83 17.27 24.24
N ARG A 23 8.61 17.36 24.78
CA ARG A 23 7.74 16.19 24.99
C ARG A 23 7.26 15.59 23.66
N LEU A 24 6.87 16.41 22.69
CA LEU A 24 6.50 15.97 21.35
C LEU A 24 7.68 15.29 20.62
N PHE A 25 8.87 15.87 20.70
CA PHE A 25 10.13 15.31 20.17
C PHE A 25 10.55 14.03 20.90
N LYS A 26 10.41 13.97 22.24
CA LYS A 26 10.69 12.75 23.03
C LYS A 26 9.82 11.56 22.64
N ASN A 27 8.60 11.83 22.21
CA ASN A 27 7.67 10.79 21.80
C ASN A 27 7.79 10.41 20.32
N LYS A 28 8.82 10.94 19.60
CA LYS A 28 9.05 10.80 18.13
C LYS A 28 7.90 11.29 17.22
N LYS A 29 6.67 11.46 17.73
CA LYS A 29 5.48 11.94 17.02
C LYS A 29 5.66 13.24 16.23
N PHE A 30 6.52 14.15 16.69
CA PHE A 30 6.75 15.42 16.00
C PHE A 30 7.55 15.26 14.70
N LEU A 31 8.53 14.35 14.68
CA LEU A 31 9.46 14.19 13.56
C LEU A 31 8.88 13.30 12.45
N GLU A 32 7.98 12.39 12.80
CA GLU A 32 7.34 11.46 11.87
C GLU A 32 6.41 12.15 10.87
N MET A 33 5.96 13.39 11.15
CA MET A 33 4.89 14.08 10.43
C MET A 33 5.32 15.38 9.69
N GLN A 34 6.61 15.68 9.55
CA GLN A 34 7.09 16.96 8.99
C GLN A 34 8.04 16.74 7.80
N THR A 35 7.92 17.58 6.77
CA THR A 35 8.84 17.68 5.61
C THR A 35 10.12 18.43 5.93
N ILE A 36 11.06 18.39 4.98
CA ILE A 36 12.30 19.17 4.99
C ILE A 36 12.01 20.65 5.15
N GLU A 37 11.10 21.24 4.37
CA GLU A 37 10.77 22.66 4.41
C GLU A 37 10.28 23.08 5.80
N ARG A 38 9.34 22.33 6.39
CA ARG A 38 8.85 22.63 7.75
C ARG A 38 9.89 22.43 8.83
N LEU A 39 10.72 21.40 8.69
CA LEU A 39 11.82 21.16 9.60
C LEU A 39 12.85 22.30 9.54
N ILE A 40 13.12 22.85 8.35
CA ILE A 40 13.93 24.05 8.15
C ILE A 40 13.26 25.27 8.75
N GLU A 41 11.99 25.56 8.44
CA GLU A 41 11.24 26.68 9.02
C GLU A 41 11.25 26.63 10.56
N TYR A 42 11.05 25.44 11.12
CA TYR A 42 11.08 25.24 12.55
C TYR A 42 12.49 25.44 13.14
N LYS A 43 13.53 24.99 12.43
CA LYS A 43 14.93 25.24 12.79
C LYS A 43 15.26 26.73 12.78
N GLU A 44 14.83 27.45 11.76
CA GLU A 44 14.98 28.90 11.64
C GLU A 44 14.24 29.65 12.75
N LEU A 45 13.00 29.25 13.02
CA LEU A 45 12.18 29.82 14.09
C LEU A 45 12.85 29.62 15.45
N MET A 46 13.30 28.41 15.79
CA MET A 46 14.04 28.17 17.04
C MET A 46 15.37 28.91 17.10
N THR A 47 16.06 29.08 15.97
CA THR A 47 17.32 29.82 15.90
C THR A 47 17.09 31.31 16.18
N SER A 48 16.10 31.93 15.54
CA SER A 48 15.70 33.32 15.77
C SER A 48 15.33 33.57 17.25
N TYR A 49 14.71 32.56 17.85
CA TYR A 49 14.30 32.57 19.25
C TYR A 49 15.49 32.51 20.23
N ILE A 50 16.46 31.62 20.01
CA ILE A 50 17.69 31.51 20.83
C ILE A 50 18.53 32.78 20.74
N GLN A 51 18.52 33.43 19.58
CA GLN A 51 19.27 34.66 19.32
C GLN A 51 18.59 35.91 19.91
N ASN A 52 17.37 35.82 20.46
CA ASN A 52 16.67 36.96 21.02
C ASN A 52 17.37 37.49 22.29
N PRO A 53 17.89 38.74 22.26
CA PRO A 53 18.69 39.30 23.36
C PRO A 53 17.91 39.48 24.67
N HIS A 54 16.58 39.55 24.63
CA HIS A 54 15.73 39.68 25.82
C HIS A 54 15.62 38.38 26.65
N LEU A 55 16.10 37.24 26.13
CA LEU A 55 16.03 35.92 26.78
C LEU A 55 17.37 35.46 27.36
N ALA A 56 18.36 36.36 27.43
CA ALA A 56 19.71 36.07 27.89
C ALA A 56 19.79 35.54 29.33
N SER A 57 18.77 35.76 30.17
CA SER A 57 18.71 35.31 31.56
C SER A 57 18.27 33.84 31.75
N LEU A 58 17.69 33.19 30.72
CA LEU A 58 17.23 31.79 30.77
C LEU A 58 18.27 30.79 30.21
N LYS A 59 19.49 31.25 29.93
CA LYS A 59 20.49 30.60 29.05
C LYS A 59 21.07 29.25 29.48
N HIS A 60 20.92 28.79 30.72
CA HIS A 60 21.57 27.54 31.16
C HIS A 60 20.70 26.30 30.88
N ASP A 61 19.44 26.29 31.32
CA ASP A 61 18.50 25.19 31.10
C ASP A 61 17.98 25.11 29.64
N ILE A 62 18.01 26.23 28.92
CA ILE A 62 17.51 26.36 27.53
C ILE A 62 18.59 26.04 26.49
N LYS A 63 19.86 25.78 26.84
CA LYS A 63 20.87 25.42 25.82
C LYS A 63 20.84 23.94 25.41
N ILE A 64 20.58 23.04 26.36
CA ILE A 64 20.65 21.58 26.13
C ILE A 64 19.45 21.08 25.32
N ILE A 65 18.28 21.70 25.50
CA ILE A 65 17.04 21.27 24.83
C ILE A 65 17.08 21.54 23.31
N PRO A 66 17.44 22.74 22.82
CA PRO A 66 17.52 23.04 21.40
C PRO A 66 18.63 22.28 20.68
N GLU A 67 19.80 22.06 21.28
CA GLU A 67 20.87 21.28 20.62
C GLU A 67 20.41 19.85 20.31
N ARG A 68 19.71 19.21 21.25
CA ARG A 68 19.12 17.89 21.02
C ARG A 68 18.03 17.92 19.95
N ILE A 69 17.13 18.91 20.02
CA ILE A 69 16.03 19.04 19.05
C ILE A 69 16.58 19.34 17.65
N PHE A 70 17.56 20.24 17.52
CA PHE A 70 18.21 20.54 16.25
C PHE A 70 18.90 19.32 15.66
N ARG A 71 19.58 18.51 16.49
CA ARG A 71 20.18 17.26 16.03
C ARG A 71 19.13 16.31 15.46
N GLN A 72 17.99 16.16 16.15
CA GLN A 72 16.89 15.32 15.71
C GLN A 72 16.23 15.83 14.42
N ILE A 73 16.10 17.14 14.27
CA ILE A 73 15.66 17.79 13.03
C ILE A 73 16.64 17.53 11.89
N ASP A 74 17.94 17.70 12.15
CA ASP A 74 18.98 17.50 11.15
C ASP A 74 19.11 16.03 10.73
N GLU A 75 18.94 15.11 11.68
CA GLU A 75 18.80 13.67 11.41
C GLU A 75 17.59 13.39 10.51
N ARG A 76 16.43 14.02 10.78
CA ARG A 76 15.23 13.84 9.96
C ARG A 76 15.34 14.48 8.58
N ILE A 77 15.92 15.68 8.46
CA ILE A 77 16.20 16.31 7.15
C ILE A 77 17.16 15.45 6.35
N ARG A 78 18.26 14.98 6.96
CA ARG A 78 19.18 14.06 6.29
C ARG A 78 18.50 12.78 5.84
N PHE A 79 17.60 12.24 6.65
CA PHE A 79 16.79 11.09 6.29
C PHE A 79 15.86 11.39 5.10
N LEU A 80 15.11 12.48 5.13
CA LEU A 80 14.20 12.81 4.03
C LEU A 80 14.97 13.12 2.73
N ASN A 81 16.13 13.78 2.83
CA ASN A 81 17.02 13.99 1.70
C ASN A 81 17.62 12.67 1.21
N SER A 82 18.02 11.75 2.10
CA SER A 82 18.53 10.45 1.67
C SER A 82 17.46 9.63 0.99
N VAL A 83 16.21 9.70 1.42
CA VAL A 83 15.09 9.08 0.67
C VAL A 83 14.98 9.67 -0.73
N GLN A 84 15.28 10.96 -0.93
CA GLN A 84 15.27 11.61 -2.24
C GLN A 84 16.51 11.29 -3.10
N ASP A 85 17.67 11.13 -2.47
CA ASP A 85 18.95 10.75 -3.11
C ASP A 85 19.01 9.23 -3.42
N ASP A 86 18.28 8.40 -2.66
CA ASP A 86 18.15 6.95 -2.83
C ASP A 86 17.03 6.58 -3.82
N ILE A 87 16.34 7.55 -4.43
CA ILE A 87 15.40 7.29 -5.54
C ILE A 87 16.26 6.98 -6.78
N PRO A 88 16.18 5.76 -7.34
CA PRO A 88 16.82 5.45 -8.62
C PRO A 88 16.49 6.50 -9.70
N ASP A 89 17.40 6.71 -10.66
CA ASP A 89 17.19 7.62 -11.79
C ASP A 89 16.09 7.08 -12.71
N PHE A 90 14.84 7.32 -12.34
CA PHE A 90 13.66 6.93 -13.09
C PHE A 90 13.35 7.95 -14.18
N ASP A 91 12.90 7.48 -15.35
CA ASP A 91 12.17 8.36 -16.25
C ASP A 91 10.94 8.91 -15.51
N LEU A 92 10.66 10.21 -15.63
CA LEU A 92 9.59 10.93 -14.91
C LEU A 92 8.20 10.59 -15.47
N SER A 93 7.97 9.31 -15.76
CA SER A 93 6.70 8.80 -16.21
C SER A 93 5.63 9.04 -15.14
N GLU A 94 4.44 9.41 -15.58
CA GLU A 94 3.27 9.58 -14.71
C GLU A 94 2.87 8.24 -14.04
N CYS A 95 3.23 7.13 -14.69
CA CYS A 95 2.80 5.78 -14.36
C CYS A 95 3.94 4.78 -14.54
N TYR A 96 4.00 3.72 -13.73
CA TYR A 96 4.80 2.52 -14.01
C TYR A 96 3.98 1.24 -13.87
N VAL A 97 4.31 0.24 -14.69
CA VAL A 97 3.90 -1.15 -14.51
C VAL A 97 5.07 -1.91 -13.89
N GLN A 98 4.98 -2.19 -12.60
CA GLN A 98 5.94 -2.97 -11.84
C GLN A 98 5.68 -4.46 -12.06
N ILE A 99 6.73 -5.18 -12.44
CA ILE A 99 6.75 -6.64 -12.54
C ILE A 99 7.97 -7.20 -11.78
N PRO A 100 7.92 -8.44 -11.28
CA PRO A 100 9.09 -9.06 -10.68
C PRO A 100 10.16 -9.36 -11.73
N SER A 101 11.43 -9.38 -11.34
CA SER A 101 12.51 -9.81 -12.25
C SER A 101 12.42 -11.30 -12.53
N HIS A 102 13.05 -11.78 -13.62
CA HIS A 102 13.08 -13.21 -13.95
C HIS A 102 13.59 -14.06 -12.78
N ASP A 103 14.67 -13.64 -12.14
CA ASP A 103 15.25 -14.33 -10.99
C ASP A 103 14.31 -14.37 -9.77
N GLU A 104 13.41 -13.41 -9.63
CA GLU A 104 12.40 -13.42 -8.57
C GLU A 104 11.20 -14.28 -8.93
N ILE A 105 10.75 -14.24 -10.19
CA ILE A 105 9.70 -15.13 -10.70
C ILE A 105 10.11 -16.59 -10.48
N ASP A 106 11.37 -16.93 -10.76
CA ASP A 106 11.92 -18.27 -10.50
C ASP A 106 11.86 -18.69 -9.03
N GLN A 107 11.81 -17.73 -8.11
CA GLN A 107 11.68 -17.97 -6.67
C GLN A 107 10.23 -18.02 -6.20
N MET A 108 9.26 -17.91 -7.09
CA MET A 108 7.84 -18.07 -6.80
C MET A 108 7.32 -19.50 -7.12
N HIS A 109 8.24 -20.43 -7.41
CA HIS A 109 7.91 -21.82 -7.70
C HIS A 109 7.26 -22.50 -6.49
N HIS A 110 6.29 -23.39 -6.76
CA HIS A 110 5.46 -24.08 -5.77
C HIS A 110 4.60 -23.19 -4.87
N MET A 111 4.67 -21.86 -4.97
CA MET A 111 3.75 -20.97 -4.25
C MET A 111 2.34 -21.09 -4.84
N PRO A 112 1.30 -21.38 -4.04
CA PRO A 112 -0.01 -21.66 -4.60
C PRO A 112 -0.63 -20.44 -5.30
N ALA A 113 -1.34 -20.68 -6.41
CA ALA A 113 -2.03 -19.65 -7.18
C ALA A 113 -3.44 -20.12 -7.56
N GLY A 114 -4.25 -20.51 -6.57
CA GLY A 114 -5.69 -20.76 -6.72
C GLY A 114 -6.14 -21.91 -7.63
N GLY A 115 -5.25 -22.52 -8.40
CA GLY A 115 -5.58 -23.52 -9.41
C GLY A 115 -4.45 -24.52 -9.68
N THR A 116 -4.26 -24.87 -10.95
CA THR A 116 -3.21 -25.83 -11.38
C THR A 116 -1.83 -25.20 -11.51
N GLU A 117 -1.78 -23.88 -11.68
CA GLU A 117 -0.54 -23.10 -11.76
C GLU A 117 -0.07 -22.72 -10.35
N ASP A 118 1.24 -22.55 -10.20
CA ASP A 118 1.86 -21.84 -9.09
C ASP A 118 2.09 -20.37 -9.46
N GLN A 119 2.56 -19.56 -8.51
CA GLN A 119 2.81 -18.14 -8.74
C GLN A 119 3.92 -17.91 -9.77
N GLN A 120 4.96 -18.75 -9.83
CA GLN A 120 5.98 -18.66 -10.90
C GLN A 120 5.32 -18.74 -12.29
N THR A 121 4.54 -19.79 -12.53
CA THR A 121 3.91 -20.04 -13.84
C THR A 121 2.94 -18.92 -14.18
N ARG A 122 2.07 -18.55 -13.23
CA ARG A 122 1.09 -17.47 -13.39
C ARG A 122 1.78 -16.15 -13.75
N ILE A 123 2.71 -15.68 -12.93
CA ILE A 123 3.36 -14.38 -13.13
C ILE A 123 4.21 -14.37 -14.39
N MET A 124 4.87 -15.49 -14.75
CA MET A 124 5.58 -15.61 -16.02
C MET A 124 4.66 -15.42 -17.24
N HIS A 125 3.46 -16.00 -17.25
CA HIS A 125 2.50 -15.76 -18.33
C HIS A 125 2.06 -14.29 -18.38
N MET A 126 1.86 -13.67 -17.21
CA MET A 126 1.46 -12.27 -17.10
C MET A 126 2.52 -11.31 -17.66
N THR A 127 3.79 -11.54 -17.32
CA THR A 127 4.89 -10.72 -17.83
C THR A 127 5.09 -10.91 -19.33
N GLN A 128 4.97 -12.15 -19.83
CA GLN A 128 5.00 -12.43 -21.27
C GLN A 128 3.86 -11.77 -22.05
N ALA A 129 2.65 -11.68 -21.47
CA ALA A 129 1.53 -10.99 -22.10
C ALA A 129 1.81 -9.48 -22.26
N LEU A 130 2.52 -8.88 -21.29
CA LEU A 130 2.94 -7.47 -21.33
C LEU A 130 4.03 -7.18 -22.36
N ASP A 131 4.83 -8.16 -22.78
CA ASP A 131 5.88 -7.98 -23.80
C ASP A 131 5.32 -7.44 -25.13
N ASN A 132 4.04 -7.64 -25.41
CA ASN A 132 3.39 -7.10 -26.62
C ASN A 132 3.12 -5.58 -26.55
N TYR A 133 3.34 -4.95 -25.40
CA TYR A 133 3.00 -3.55 -25.12
C TYR A 133 4.23 -2.69 -24.81
N HIS A 134 5.16 -2.61 -25.77
CA HIS A 134 6.44 -1.89 -25.61
C HIS A 134 6.33 -0.40 -25.26
N SER A 135 5.16 0.23 -25.42
CA SER A 135 4.93 1.62 -25.03
C SER A 135 4.65 1.80 -23.54
N LEU A 136 4.43 0.71 -22.80
CA LEU A 136 4.19 0.80 -21.36
C LEU A 136 5.52 1.04 -20.63
N PRO A 137 5.54 1.98 -19.66
CA PRO A 137 6.67 2.17 -18.78
C PRO A 137 6.74 0.99 -17.80
N ILE A 138 7.47 -0.05 -18.15
CA ILE A 138 7.68 -1.23 -17.29
C ILE A 138 8.90 -0.99 -16.40
N ILE A 139 8.73 -1.29 -15.11
CA ILE A 139 9.83 -1.34 -14.14
C ILE A 139 9.92 -2.77 -13.61
N THR A 140 11.12 -3.31 -13.58
CA THR A 140 11.40 -4.60 -12.95
C THR A 140 11.99 -4.37 -11.57
N ASN A 141 11.60 -5.18 -10.60
CA ASN A 141 12.27 -5.20 -9.30
C ASN A 141 13.77 -5.44 -9.49
N ASN A 142 14.63 -4.54 -8.98
CA ASN A 142 16.08 -4.67 -9.08
C ASN A 142 16.69 -4.75 -7.68
N GLN A 143 17.71 -5.59 -7.49
CA GLN A 143 18.48 -5.61 -6.24
C GLN A 143 19.14 -4.27 -5.95
N ASP A 144 19.43 -3.45 -6.97
CA ASP A 144 19.96 -2.10 -6.79
C ASP A 144 18.94 -1.12 -6.21
N THR A 145 17.65 -1.46 -6.09
CA THR A 145 16.65 -0.58 -5.46
C THR A 145 16.70 -0.60 -3.94
N VAL A 146 17.47 -1.51 -3.33
CA VAL A 146 17.60 -1.56 -1.87
C VAL A 146 19.00 -1.12 -1.42
N PRO A 147 19.11 -0.40 -0.29
CA PRO A 147 20.42 -0.07 0.30
C PRO A 147 21.31 -1.29 0.59
N GLU A 148 22.63 -1.10 0.60
CA GLU A 148 23.65 -2.17 0.74
C GLU A 148 23.43 -3.08 1.97
N HIS A 149 22.93 -2.55 3.09
CA HIS A 149 22.67 -3.35 4.29
C HIS A 149 21.59 -4.43 4.07
N TRP A 150 20.62 -4.20 3.19
CA TRP A 150 19.65 -5.23 2.80
C TRP A 150 20.32 -6.33 1.98
N SER A 151 21.17 -5.97 1.02
CA SER A 151 21.93 -6.92 0.22
C SER A 151 22.85 -7.80 1.08
N ARG A 152 23.48 -7.23 2.10
CA ARG A 152 24.25 -7.99 3.10
C ARG A 152 23.37 -8.96 3.88
N LEU A 153 22.19 -8.53 4.33
CA LEU A 153 21.22 -9.38 5.00
C LEU A 153 20.81 -10.56 4.10
N PHE A 154 20.48 -10.30 2.83
CA PHE A 154 20.13 -11.35 1.88
C PHE A 154 21.27 -12.37 1.72
N GLY A 155 22.52 -11.91 1.64
CA GLY A 155 23.68 -12.80 1.59
C GLY A 155 23.76 -13.78 2.77
N GLU A 156 23.53 -13.33 4.00
CA GLU A 156 23.52 -14.20 5.18
C GLU A 156 22.35 -15.20 5.18
N ILE A 157 21.19 -14.79 4.65
CA ILE A 157 20.03 -15.68 4.46
C ILE A 157 20.39 -16.79 3.47
N THR A 158 21.01 -16.44 2.34
CA THR A 158 21.46 -17.41 1.33
C THR A 158 22.50 -18.38 1.88
N ILE A 159 23.44 -17.89 2.71
CA ILE A 159 24.43 -18.75 3.42
C ILE A 159 23.74 -19.66 4.45
N GLY A 160 22.61 -19.23 4.99
CA GLY A 160 21.84 -19.94 6.01
C GLY A 160 22.33 -19.68 7.44
N ASP A 161 23.09 -18.61 7.67
CA ASP A 161 23.51 -18.20 9.01
C ASP A 161 22.42 -17.35 9.67
N ARG A 162 21.55 -18.05 10.42
CA ARG A 162 20.43 -17.44 11.14
C ARG A 162 20.86 -16.36 12.13
N LEU A 163 21.96 -16.57 12.87
CA LEU A 163 22.37 -15.62 13.91
C LEU A 163 22.91 -14.34 13.27
N SER A 164 23.73 -14.48 12.23
CA SER A 164 24.25 -13.36 11.46
C SER A 164 23.13 -12.60 10.73
N ALA A 165 22.19 -13.29 10.10
CA ALA A 165 21.03 -12.66 9.46
C ALA A 165 20.17 -11.87 10.48
N PHE A 166 19.89 -12.43 11.66
CA PHE A 166 19.14 -11.70 12.69
C PHE A 166 19.90 -10.48 13.20
N HIS A 167 21.21 -10.61 13.37
CA HIS A 167 22.07 -9.50 13.76
C HIS A 167 22.05 -8.39 12.71
N LEU A 168 22.16 -8.71 11.42
CA LEU A 168 22.10 -7.72 10.34
C LEU A 168 20.74 -7.02 10.28
N LEU A 169 19.62 -7.73 10.45
CA LEU A 169 18.30 -7.10 10.57
C LEU A 169 18.23 -6.15 11.80
N ASP A 170 18.96 -6.46 12.87
CA ASP A 170 19.08 -5.59 14.04
C ASP A 170 20.02 -4.39 13.82
N GLU A 171 20.92 -4.44 12.85
CA GLU A 171 21.84 -3.36 12.47
C GLU A 171 21.32 -2.43 11.37
N ILE A 172 20.28 -2.82 10.62
CA ILE A 172 19.65 -1.92 9.65
C ILE A 172 19.26 -0.62 10.36
N PRO A 173 19.65 0.57 9.86
CA PRO A 173 19.39 1.83 10.53
C PRO A 173 17.92 2.00 10.88
N GLU A 174 17.61 2.52 12.07
CA GLU A 174 16.23 2.89 12.42
C GLU A 174 15.65 3.91 11.43
N THR A 175 16.50 4.62 10.70
CA THR A 175 16.17 5.57 9.62
C THR A 175 16.14 4.91 8.25
N ASP A 176 16.09 3.60 8.11
CA ASP A 176 15.84 2.98 6.80
C ASP A 176 14.34 3.02 6.51
N ILE A 177 13.93 3.66 5.42
CA ILE A 177 12.51 3.92 5.14
C ILE A 177 11.73 2.63 4.82
N ILE A 178 12.39 1.63 4.21
CA ILE A 178 11.79 0.32 3.92
C ILE A 178 11.51 -0.40 5.24
N LEU A 179 12.50 -0.48 6.13
CA LEU A 179 12.35 -1.09 7.44
C LEU A 179 11.35 -0.35 8.32
N GLN A 180 11.38 0.98 8.35
CA GLN A 180 10.39 1.78 9.11
C GLN A 180 8.95 1.46 8.65
N SER A 181 8.73 1.46 7.33
CA SER A 181 7.41 1.20 6.75
C SER A 181 6.96 -0.23 7.05
N LEU A 182 7.86 -1.21 6.93
CA LEU A 182 7.60 -2.60 7.32
C LEU A 182 7.24 -2.72 8.80
N LEU A 183 8.05 -2.15 9.70
CA LEU A 183 7.87 -2.26 11.15
C LEU A 183 6.64 -1.50 11.67
N ALA A 184 6.09 -0.57 10.89
CA ALA A 184 4.83 0.09 11.18
C ALA A 184 3.60 -0.81 10.95
N VAL A 185 3.78 -1.96 10.28
CA VAL A 185 2.72 -2.91 9.95
C VAL A 185 3.00 -4.31 10.51
N HIS A 186 4.22 -4.79 10.34
CA HIS A 186 4.68 -6.11 10.70
C HIS A 186 5.69 -6.05 11.84
N PRO A 187 5.50 -6.78 12.96
CA PRO A 187 6.43 -6.73 14.05
C PRO A 187 7.75 -7.37 13.63
N LYS A 188 8.86 -6.88 14.21
CA LYS A 188 10.21 -7.38 13.90
C LYS A 188 10.35 -8.90 14.04
N GLU A 189 9.67 -9.48 15.02
CA GLU A 189 9.65 -10.93 15.23
C GLU A 189 9.02 -11.69 14.06
N TYR A 190 8.03 -11.12 13.38
CA TYR A 190 7.47 -11.71 12.17
C TYR A 190 8.46 -11.65 11.00
N LEU A 191 9.19 -10.54 10.84
CA LEU A 191 10.28 -10.47 9.85
C LEU A 191 11.37 -11.52 10.13
N LYS A 192 11.75 -11.71 11.40
CA LYS A 192 12.68 -12.78 11.82
C LYS A 192 12.14 -14.18 11.50
N LYS A 193 10.82 -14.42 11.62
CA LYS A 193 10.21 -15.69 11.17
C LYS A 193 10.34 -15.89 9.67
N LEU A 194 10.05 -14.88 8.85
CA LEU A 194 10.18 -14.98 7.38
C LEU A 194 11.63 -15.25 6.94
N ILE A 195 12.60 -14.63 7.62
CA ILE A 195 14.03 -14.93 7.44
C ILE A 195 14.33 -16.40 7.77
N ASP A 196 13.91 -16.87 8.95
CA ASP A 196 14.14 -18.24 9.39
C ASP A 196 13.46 -19.26 8.46
N TYR A 197 12.27 -18.94 7.94
CA TYR A 197 11.57 -19.77 6.96
C TYR A 197 12.33 -19.87 5.64
N SER A 198 12.88 -18.76 5.15
CA SER A 198 13.71 -18.70 3.93
C SER A 198 14.98 -19.55 4.10
N ILE A 199 15.68 -19.41 5.23
CA ILE A 199 16.87 -20.23 5.57
C ILE A 199 16.51 -21.73 5.64
N GLN A 200 15.36 -22.07 6.21
CA GLN A 200 14.92 -23.46 6.29
C GLN A 200 14.55 -24.04 4.92
N ALA A 201 13.98 -23.25 4.03
CA ALA A 201 13.66 -23.65 2.66
C ALA A 201 14.93 -24.06 1.88
N SER A 202 16.08 -23.41 2.13
CA SER A 202 17.37 -23.74 1.49
C SER A 202 17.79 -25.20 1.64
N LYS A 203 17.29 -25.92 2.65
CA LYS A 203 17.61 -27.35 2.86
C LYS A 203 16.86 -28.30 1.95
N ARG A 204 15.66 -27.92 1.47
CA ARG A 204 14.73 -28.81 0.76
C ARG A 204 14.22 -28.23 -0.55
N GLY A 205 14.64 -27.02 -0.92
CA GLY A 205 14.11 -26.27 -2.06
C GLY A 205 12.90 -25.43 -1.68
N VAL A 206 12.02 -25.93 -0.80
CA VAL A 206 10.86 -25.20 -0.28
C VAL A 206 10.57 -25.52 1.19
N LYS A 207 9.78 -24.65 1.83
CA LYS A 207 9.17 -24.85 3.14
C LYS A 207 7.67 -24.53 3.05
N GLU A 208 6.85 -25.57 3.11
CA GLU A 208 5.40 -25.44 3.26
C GLU A 208 5.08 -25.12 4.73
N LEU A 209 4.37 -24.02 4.97
CA LEU A 209 3.86 -23.68 6.31
C LEU A 209 2.46 -24.25 6.52
N ASN A 210 1.64 -24.21 5.46
CA ASN A 210 0.30 -24.79 5.36
C ASN A 210 -0.04 -24.96 3.87
N SER A 211 -1.30 -25.32 3.55
CA SER A 211 -1.75 -25.52 2.16
C SER A 211 -1.67 -24.26 1.28
N ASP A 212 -1.65 -23.09 1.90
CA ASP A 212 -1.80 -21.81 1.23
C ASP A 212 -0.50 -20.99 1.27
N ILE A 213 0.50 -21.43 2.02
CA ILE A 213 1.75 -20.68 2.22
C ILE A 213 2.94 -21.59 2.04
N VAL A 214 3.67 -21.34 0.96
CA VAL A 214 4.93 -21.99 0.61
C VAL A 214 6.02 -20.93 0.53
N ILE A 215 7.16 -21.23 1.14
CA ILE A 215 8.34 -20.35 1.20
C ILE A 215 9.47 -21.01 0.41
N THR A 216 10.11 -20.25 -0.46
CA THR A 216 11.34 -20.59 -1.18
C THR A 216 12.56 -19.91 -0.50
N PRO A 217 13.80 -20.30 -0.82
CA PRO A 217 15.00 -19.78 -0.16
C PRO A 217 15.15 -18.26 -0.27
N GLU A 218 14.67 -17.67 -1.37
CA GLU A 218 14.79 -16.24 -1.65
C GLU A 218 13.50 -15.47 -1.37
N THR A 219 12.47 -16.10 -0.78
CA THR A 219 11.18 -15.45 -0.53
C THR A 219 11.34 -14.14 0.23
N PHE A 220 12.16 -14.10 1.30
CA PHE A 220 12.36 -12.85 2.03
C PHE A 220 12.96 -11.75 1.14
N ARG A 221 13.92 -12.07 0.27
CA ARG A 221 14.48 -11.11 -0.69
C ARG A 221 13.40 -10.60 -1.63
N VAL A 222 12.65 -11.51 -2.28
CA VAL A 222 11.57 -11.18 -3.22
C VAL A 222 10.56 -10.21 -2.60
N LEU A 223 10.13 -10.46 -1.36
CA LEU A 223 9.17 -9.59 -0.66
C LEU A 223 9.72 -8.19 -0.42
N ILE A 224 11.00 -8.07 -0.07
CA ILE A 224 11.62 -6.78 0.27
C ILE A 224 11.94 -5.97 -0.98
N THR A 225 12.46 -6.59 -2.04
CA THR A 225 12.77 -5.91 -3.31
C THR A 225 11.50 -5.47 -4.04
N ASP A 226 10.46 -6.30 -4.04
CA ASP A 226 9.15 -5.96 -4.57
C ASP A 226 8.52 -4.77 -3.83
N LEU A 227 8.57 -4.80 -2.49
CA LEU A 227 8.11 -3.69 -1.67
C LEU A 227 8.93 -2.42 -1.92
N ALA A 228 10.26 -2.51 -1.92
CA ALA A 228 11.15 -1.36 -2.12
C ALA A 228 10.90 -0.70 -3.48
N THR A 229 10.71 -1.51 -4.52
CA THR A 229 10.38 -1.03 -5.87
C THR A 229 9.05 -0.29 -5.87
N THR A 230 8.05 -0.72 -5.09
CA THR A 230 6.78 0.02 -4.95
C THR A 230 6.95 1.31 -4.14
N LEU A 231 7.65 1.27 -3.00
CA LEU A 231 7.78 2.42 -2.09
C LEU A 231 8.62 3.55 -2.71
N LEU A 232 9.75 3.20 -3.33
CA LEU A 232 10.72 4.16 -3.83
C LEU A 232 10.41 4.63 -5.26
N ASN A 233 9.31 4.18 -5.85
CA ASN A 233 8.89 4.62 -7.17
C ASN A 233 8.33 6.05 -7.12
N PRO A 234 8.85 6.99 -7.93
CA PRO A 234 8.42 8.39 -7.90
C PRO A 234 7.12 8.65 -8.67
N SER A 235 6.60 7.68 -9.43
CA SER A 235 5.37 7.86 -10.20
C SER A 235 4.15 7.98 -9.31
N LYS A 236 3.20 8.81 -9.75
CA LYS A 236 1.90 8.95 -9.09
C LYS A 236 1.00 7.74 -9.28
N VAL A 237 1.21 6.93 -10.31
CA VAL A 237 0.40 5.74 -10.57
C VAL A 237 1.30 4.52 -10.71
N ILE A 238 1.05 3.48 -9.90
CA ILE A 238 1.83 2.24 -9.94
C ILE A 238 0.86 1.07 -10.11
N PHE A 239 1.09 0.26 -11.12
CA PHE A 239 0.45 -1.04 -11.30
C PHE A 239 1.45 -2.12 -10.92
N SER A 240 1.20 -2.88 -9.88
CA SER A 240 2.12 -3.87 -9.35
C SER A 240 1.60 -5.28 -9.57
N PHE A 241 2.32 -6.02 -10.40
CA PHE A 241 2.22 -7.47 -10.55
C PHE A 241 3.22 -8.11 -9.60
N GLY A 242 2.79 -9.06 -8.78
CA GLY A 242 3.64 -9.70 -7.79
C GLY A 242 2.86 -10.72 -6.97
N LEU A 243 3.40 -11.07 -5.80
CA LEU A 243 2.69 -11.92 -4.84
C LEU A 243 1.52 -11.15 -4.21
N PRO A 244 0.40 -11.83 -3.91
CA PRO A 244 -0.75 -11.22 -3.25
C PRO A 244 -0.40 -10.84 -1.80
N THR A 245 -1.16 -9.90 -1.24
CA THR A 245 -0.84 -9.18 0.00
C THR A 245 -2.02 -8.99 0.95
N HIS A 246 -3.26 -8.90 0.46
CA HIS A 246 -4.40 -8.40 1.24
C HIS A 246 -4.84 -9.30 2.41
N HIS A 247 -4.54 -10.60 2.37
CA HIS A 247 -4.82 -11.54 3.45
C HIS A 247 -3.75 -11.57 4.55
N ALA A 248 -2.56 -11.01 4.31
CA ALA A 248 -1.49 -11.02 5.30
C ALA A 248 -1.89 -10.17 6.51
N PHE A 249 -1.81 -10.75 7.69
CA PHE A 249 -2.00 -10.06 8.96
C PHE A 249 -0.68 -9.45 9.43
N SER A 250 -0.72 -8.73 10.55
CA SER A 250 0.47 -8.09 11.10
C SER A 250 1.59 -9.11 11.38
N ASP A 251 1.28 -10.26 11.96
CA ASP A 251 2.28 -11.23 12.45
C ASP A 251 2.17 -12.65 11.87
N GLU A 252 1.37 -12.82 10.82
CA GLU A 252 1.17 -14.09 10.11
C GLU A 252 0.80 -13.91 8.63
N GLY A 253 1.24 -14.87 7.81
CA GLY A 253 0.86 -15.00 6.40
C GLY A 253 -0.39 -15.88 6.26
N SER A 254 -1.23 -15.58 5.28
CA SER A 254 -2.54 -16.20 5.08
C SER A 254 -2.98 -16.06 3.63
N GLY A 255 -3.71 -17.04 3.07
CA GLY A 255 -4.29 -16.95 1.72
C GLY A 255 -3.28 -16.53 0.64
N PHE A 256 -2.15 -17.23 0.52
CA PHE A 256 -1.04 -16.90 -0.39
C PHE A 256 -0.27 -15.61 -0.05
N CYS A 257 -0.72 -14.81 0.91
CA CYS A 257 -0.15 -13.52 1.25
C CYS A 257 0.84 -13.61 2.42
N LEU A 258 2.01 -13.00 2.29
CA LEU A 258 3.08 -13.04 3.31
C LEU A 258 3.28 -11.70 4.04
N ILE A 259 3.15 -10.58 3.33
CA ILE A 259 3.19 -9.22 3.90
C ILE A 259 2.06 -8.41 3.28
N ASN A 260 1.61 -7.37 3.97
CA ASN A 260 0.52 -6.51 3.51
C ASN A 260 1.08 -5.22 2.88
N LYS A 261 1.36 -5.26 1.58
CA LYS A 261 2.02 -4.15 0.87
C LYS A 261 1.17 -2.88 0.85
N THR A 262 -0.16 -3.00 0.70
CA THR A 262 -1.08 -1.84 0.77
C THR A 262 -0.96 -1.11 2.10
N ALA A 263 -1.00 -1.83 3.24
CA ALA A 263 -0.85 -1.20 4.55
C ALA A 263 0.55 -0.58 4.75
N VAL A 264 1.60 -1.22 4.25
CA VAL A 264 2.98 -0.69 4.33
C VAL A 264 3.11 0.59 3.51
N LEU A 265 2.54 0.63 2.30
CA LEU A 265 2.54 1.82 1.45
C LEU A 265 1.79 2.99 2.07
N MET A 266 0.67 2.74 2.77
CA MET A 266 -0.03 3.78 3.54
C MET A 266 0.87 4.41 4.60
N ARG A 267 1.66 3.60 5.29
CA ARG A 267 2.62 4.10 6.29
C ARG A 267 3.71 4.92 5.65
N PHE A 268 4.24 4.43 4.54
CA PHE A 268 5.22 5.17 3.77
C PHE A 268 4.68 6.55 3.35
N TRP A 269 3.51 6.61 2.70
CA TRP A 269 2.89 7.87 2.28
C TRP A 269 2.54 8.80 3.44
N GLU A 270 2.11 8.28 4.60
CA GLU A 270 1.90 9.08 5.81
C GLU A 270 3.18 9.82 6.23
N THR A 271 4.36 9.22 6.03
CA THR A 271 5.64 9.86 6.38
C THR A 271 6.15 10.88 5.36
N LEU A 272 5.66 10.81 4.11
CA LEU A 272 6.07 11.72 3.02
C LEU A 272 5.27 13.02 2.98
N HIS A 273 4.05 13.03 3.51
CA HIS A 273 3.15 14.17 3.39
C HIS A 273 2.99 14.94 4.71
N GLU A 274 3.18 16.27 4.68
CA GLU A 274 2.97 17.14 5.85
C GLU A 274 1.50 17.22 6.29
N GLU A 275 0.62 17.13 5.30
CA GLU A 275 -0.82 17.28 5.48
C GLU A 275 -1.46 15.89 5.50
N PRO A 276 -2.50 15.71 6.32
CA PRO A 276 -3.20 14.43 6.38
C PRO A 276 -3.64 13.97 4.99
N VAL A 277 -3.21 12.77 4.62
CA VAL A 277 -3.66 12.08 3.42
C VAL A 277 -4.96 11.37 3.73
N HIS A 278 -5.93 11.53 2.85
CA HIS A 278 -7.16 10.75 2.85
C HIS A 278 -6.97 9.49 2.01
N TYR A 279 -7.08 8.33 2.63
CA TYR A 279 -6.91 7.05 1.96
C TYR A 279 -8.26 6.52 1.50
N ILE A 280 -8.39 6.27 0.21
CA ILE A 280 -9.53 5.59 -0.38
C ILE A 280 -9.02 4.23 -0.84
N ILE A 281 -9.54 3.15 -0.26
CA ILE A 281 -9.16 1.78 -0.57
C ILE A 281 -10.35 1.11 -1.25
N VAL A 282 -10.13 0.52 -2.42
CA VAL A 282 -11.15 -0.29 -3.09
C VAL A 282 -10.60 -1.69 -3.34
N GLY A 283 -10.93 -2.61 -2.43
CA GLY A 283 -10.71 -4.04 -2.60
C GLY A 283 -11.70 -4.60 -3.62
N SER A 284 -11.18 -5.19 -4.70
CA SER A 284 -12.02 -5.79 -5.75
C SER A 284 -11.66 -7.23 -6.10
N ASP A 285 -10.76 -7.82 -5.31
CA ASP A 285 -10.56 -9.27 -5.21
C ASP A 285 -11.86 -9.96 -4.74
N VAL A 286 -12.10 -11.22 -5.11
CA VAL A 286 -13.31 -11.92 -4.64
C VAL A 286 -13.22 -12.33 -3.17
N ASN A 287 -12.01 -12.50 -2.66
CA ASN A 287 -11.73 -12.85 -1.29
C ASN A 287 -11.63 -11.59 -0.42
N ARG A 288 -12.10 -11.68 0.82
CA ARG A 288 -12.16 -10.52 1.72
C ARG A 288 -10.76 -10.00 2.06
N ASP A 289 -10.60 -8.68 2.12
CA ASP A 289 -9.41 -7.98 2.63
C ASP A 289 -9.22 -8.15 4.16
N ASN A 290 -9.37 -9.37 4.71
CA ASN A 290 -9.39 -9.63 6.16
C ASN A 290 -8.07 -9.22 6.87
N GLY A 291 -6.91 -9.52 6.28
CA GLY A 291 -5.62 -9.14 6.82
C GLY A 291 -5.43 -7.63 6.84
N LEU A 292 -5.69 -6.98 5.69
CA LEU A 292 -5.66 -5.53 5.55
C LEU A 292 -6.64 -4.86 6.52
N CYS A 293 -7.90 -5.27 6.55
CA CYS A 293 -8.93 -4.72 7.43
C CYS A 293 -8.48 -4.76 8.90
N GLN A 294 -7.93 -5.89 9.36
CA GLN A 294 -7.45 -6.00 10.74
C GLN A 294 -6.28 -5.05 11.02
N ILE A 295 -5.30 -4.97 10.13
CA ILE A 295 -4.15 -4.05 10.26
C ILE A 295 -4.64 -2.59 10.33
N LEU A 296 -5.58 -2.22 9.46
CA LEU A 296 -6.14 -0.88 9.42
C LEU A 296 -6.89 -0.56 10.71
N TYR A 297 -7.73 -1.48 11.17
CA TYR A 297 -8.48 -1.33 12.42
C TYR A 297 -7.54 -1.12 13.61
N GLN A 298 -6.53 -1.98 13.76
CA GLN A 298 -5.67 -2.02 14.94
C GLN A 298 -4.63 -0.90 14.96
N THR A 299 -4.03 -0.59 13.82
CA THR A 299 -2.84 0.27 13.78
C THR A 299 -3.07 1.58 13.03
N ALA A 300 -3.89 1.59 11.97
CA ALA A 300 -4.00 2.73 11.06
C ALA A 300 -5.29 3.54 11.22
N SER A 301 -6.19 3.17 12.14
CA SER A 301 -7.51 3.80 12.28
C SER A 301 -7.47 5.26 12.74
N HIS A 302 -6.31 5.80 13.13
CA HIS A 302 -6.12 7.24 13.33
C HIS A 302 -6.01 8.01 12.00
N MET A 303 -5.65 7.36 10.91
CA MET A 303 -5.66 7.93 9.56
C MET A 303 -7.09 8.05 9.03
N ASN A 304 -7.32 9.01 8.14
CA ASN A 304 -8.62 9.15 7.46
C ASN A 304 -8.70 8.11 6.34
N ILE A 305 -9.50 7.05 6.55
CA ILE A 305 -9.55 5.89 5.64
C ILE A 305 -11.01 5.60 5.28
N CYS A 306 -11.28 5.54 3.99
CA CYS A 306 -12.50 4.95 3.43
C CYS A 306 -12.11 3.64 2.72
N HIS A 307 -12.40 2.50 3.33
CA HIS A 307 -12.13 1.17 2.79
C HIS A 307 -13.41 0.53 2.29
N ILE A 308 -13.50 0.35 0.97
CA ILE A 308 -14.58 -0.38 0.29
C ILE A 308 -14.04 -1.77 -0.04
N ASP A 309 -14.46 -2.76 0.74
CA ASP A 309 -14.07 -4.16 0.59
C ASP A 309 -15.20 -4.89 -0.14
N ILE A 310 -14.99 -5.16 -1.43
CA ILE A 310 -15.90 -5.97 -2.24
C ILE A 310 -15.39 -7.41 -2.21
N PHE A 311 -16.24 -8.35 -1.78
CA PHE A 311 -15.86 -9.75 -1.63
C PHE A 311 -17.10 -10.65 -1.71
N ASP A 312 -16.95 -11.96 -1.79
CA ASP A 312 -18.05 -12.92 -1.62
C ASP A 312 -17.87 -13.68 -0.30
N SER A 313 -18.79 -13.49 0.65
CA SER A 313 -18.68 -14.09 2.00
C SER A 313 -18.70 -15.62 2.01
N ARG A 314 -19.06 -16.26 0.90
CA ARG A 314 -19.19 -17.71 0.77
C ARG A 314 -17.90 -18.39 0.31
N VAL A 315 -16.93 -17.62 -0.19
CA VAL A 315 -15.60 -18.12 -0.56
C VAL A 315 -14.59 -17.72 0.51
N TYR A 316 -13.31 -18.06 0.32
CA TYR A 316 -12.28 -17.79 1.32
C TYR A 316 -12.30 -16.31 1.78
N PRO A 317 -12.19 -16.01 3.09
CA PRO A 317 -12.07 -16.93 4.24
C PRO A 317 -13.41 -17.38 4.85
N GLY A 318 -14.55 -17.15 4.20
CA GLY A 318 -15.88 -17.54 4.68
C GLY A 318 -16.47 -16.57 5.73
N GLN A 319 -16.17 -15.28 5.59
CA GLN A 319 -16.50 -14.25 6.57
C GLN A 319 -17.63 -13.35 6.07
N ASP A 320 -18.80 -13.43 6.71
CA ASP A 320 -19.97 -12.63 6.38
C ASP A 320 -20.08 -11.35 7.25
N HIS A 321 -21.17 -10.60 7.09
CA HIS A 321 -21.46 -9.44 7.93
C HIS A 321 -21.57 -9.77 9.43
N SER A 322 -21.90 -11.01 9.81
CA SER A 322 -21.99 -11.44 11.20
C SER A 322 -20.59 -11.57 11.81
N TYR A 323 -19.65 -12.12 11.05
CA TYR A 323 -18.24 -12.18 11.41
C TYR A 323 -17.66 -10.77 11.58
N ILE A 324 -17.87 -9.90 10.59
CA ILE A 324 -17.40 -8.50 10.62
C ILE A 324 -18.00 -7.76 11.82
N ALA A 325 -19.27 -8.02 12.16
CA ALA A 325 -19.88 -7.40 13.32
C ALA A 325 -19.22 -7.79 14.65
N GLN A 326 -18.71 -9.02 14.76
CA GLN A 326 -17.93 -9.46 15.91
C GLN A 326 -16.56 -8.79 15.93
N GLU A 327 -15.88 -8.73 14.79
CA GLU A 327 -14.57 -8.08 14.64
C GLU A 327 -14.59 -6.60 15.07
N PHE A 328 -15.60 -5.85 14.64
CA PHE A 328 -15.78 -4.44 14.98
C PHE A 328 -16.55 -4.20 16.30
N ASN A 329 -17.02 -5.26 16.96
CA ASN A 329 -17.91 -5.18 18.13
C ASN A 329 -19.12 -4.24 17.90
N SER A 330 -19.73 -4.31 16.72
CA SER A 330 -20.85 -3.46 16.29
C SER A 330 -21.61 -4.12 15.15
N ALA A 331 -22.93 -3.92 15.07
CA ALA A 331 -23.75 -4.53 14.00
C ALA A 331 -23.55 -3.91 12.60
N GLY A 332 -22.84 -2.78 12.53
CA GLY A 332 -22.70 -1.98 11.32
C GLY A 332 -23.97 -1.20 10.99
N THR A 333 -23.83 -0.15 10.19
CA THR A 333 -24.95 0.66 9.70
C THR A 333 -25.24 0.29 8.26
N ALA A 334 -26.52 0.04 7.93
CA ALA A 334 -26.92 -0.22 6.55
C ALA A 334 -26.81 1.06 5.71
N VAL A 335 -26.20 0.97 4.53
CA VAL A 335 -26.00 2.12 3.62
C VAL A 335 -26.68 1.95 2.26
N GLY A 336 -27.56 0.95 2.14
CA GLY A 336 -28.30 0.63 0.90
C GLY A 336 -27.80 -0.66 0.25
N GLU A 337 -28.60 -1.25 -0.64
CA GLU A 337 -28.25 -2.44 -1.42
C GLU A 337 -27.69 -3.64 -0.62
N LYS A 338 -28.08 -3.77 0.66
CA LYS A 338 -27.55 -4.75 1.62
C LYS A 338 -26.07 -4.57 1.98
N ILE A 339 -25.47 -3.45 1.60
CA ILE A 339 -24.13 -3.02 2.01
C ILE A 339 -24.21 -2.46 3.43
N LYS A 340 -23.17 -2.74 4.22
CA LYS A 340 -23.02 -2.23 5.58
C LYS A 340 -21.70 -1.49 5.75
N CYS A 341 -21.74 -0.46 6.60
CA CYS A 341 -20.58 0.34 6.98
C CYS A 341 -20.31 0.18 8.48
N TRP A 342 -19.05 -0.04 8.83
CA TRP A 342 -18.53 0.02 10.20
C TRP A 342 -17.58 1.19 10.32
N LYS A 343 -17.61 1.86 11.48
CA LYS A 343 -16.71 2.96 11.78
C LYS A 343 -15.90 2.65 13.02
N HIS A 344 -14.60 2.92 12.96
CA HIS A 344 -13.71 2.84 14.10
C HIS A 344 -12.68 3.97 14.00
N ASN A 345 -12.69 4.91 14.96
CA ASN A 345 -11.92 6.15 14.86
C ASN A 345 -12.19 6.86 13.52
N ASN A 346 -11.17 7.01 12.67
CA ASN A 346 -11.24 7.64 11.35
C ASN A 346 -11.30 6.61 10.19
N LEU A 347 -11.41 5.32 10.50
CA LEU A 347 -11.65 4.25 9.53
C LEU A 347 -13.15 4.08 9.30
N GLU A 348 -13.57 4.22 8.05
CA GLU A 348 -14.86 3.77 7.53
C GLU A 348 -14.64 2.52 6.67
N TYR A 349 -15.23 1.40 7.07
CA TYR A 349 -15.12 0.12 6.38
C TYR A 349 -16.49 -0.28 5.83
N TYR A 350 -16.59 -0.37 4.51
CA TYR A 350 -17.78 -0.77 3.76
C TYR A 350 -17.62 -2.21 3.29
N ALA A 351 -18.48 -3.11 3.79
CA ALA A 351 -18.53 -4.49 3.32
C ALA A 351 -19.55 -4.61 2.18
N VAL A 352 -19.07 -4.90 0.98
CA VAL A 352 -19.86 -5.04 -0.24
C VAL A 352 -19.88 -6.50 -0.67
N ASP A 353 -20.76 -7.28 -0.04
CA ASP A 353 -20.85 -8.73 -0.29
C ASP A 353 -21.51 -9.04 -1.65
N LEU A 354 -20.73 -9.60 -2.58
CA LEU A 354 -21.14 -10.03 -3.92
C LEU A 354 -22.26 -11.09 -3.90
N SER A 355 -22.34 -11.90 -2.84
CA SER A 355 -23.45 -12.85 -2.68
C SER A 355 -24.79 -12.16 -2.42
N LEU A 356 -24.75 -10.90 -1.95
CA LEU A 356 -25.92 -10.10 -1.61
C LEU A 356 -26.22 -9.00 -2.65
N THR A 357 -25.25 -8.64 -3.48
CA THR A 357 -25.29 -7.52 -4.44
C THR A 357 -25.38 -7.98 -5.90
N SER A 358 -26.37 -8.81 -6.24
CA SER A 358 -26.48 -9.38 -7.60
C SER A 358 -26.92 -8.37 -8.67
N ARG A 359 -26.35 -8.49 -9.87
CA ARG A 359 -26.79 -7.83 -11.11
C ARG A 359 -28.24 -8.17 -11.46
N LYS A 360 -29.05 -7.14 -11.72
CA LYS A 360 -30.48 -7.27 -12.09
C LYS A 360 -30.78 -7.06 -13.58
N LYS A 361 -29.90 -6.35 -14.31
CA LYS A 361 -30.05 -5.96 -15.73
C LYS A 361 -28.68 -5.96 -16.41
N ILE A 362 -28.65 -5.83 -17.74
CA ILE A 362 -27.42 -5.57 -18.51
C ILE A 362 -26.97 -4.12 -18.22
N ASP A 363 -26.29 -3.93 -17.10
CA ASP A 363 -25.72 -2.66 -16.64
C ASP A 363 -24.56 -2.97 -15.68
N LEU A 364 -23.73 -1.97 -15.35
CA LEU A 364 -22.59 -2.08 -14.43
C LEU A 364 -22.98 -2.76 -13.12
N HIS A 365 -22.13 -3.70 -12.66
CA HIS A 365 -22.36 -4.42 -11.41
C HIS A 365 -22.58 -3.43 -10.23
N PRO A 366 -23.62 -3.63 -9.39
CA PRO A 366 -23.94 -2.68 -8.33
C PRO A 366 -22.80 -2.42 -7.34
N ALA A 367 -21.97 -3.43 -7.05
CA ALA A 367 -20.80 -3.29 -6.20
C ALA A 367 -19.78 -2.25 -6.73
N LEU A 368 -19.39 -2.33 -8.02
CA LEU A 368 -18.45 -1.36 -8.61
C LEU A 368 -19.09 0.02 -8.76
N ARG A 369 -20.41 0.08 -9.00
CA ARG A 369 -21.14 1.35 -9.00
C ARG A 369 -21.07 2.03 -7.63
N PHE A 370 -21.31 1.27 -6.57
CA PHE A 370 -21.20 1.75 -5.19
C PHE A 370 -19.77 2.25 -4.91
N ALA A 371 -18.76 1.47 -5.26
CA ALA A 371 -17.36 1.86 -5.09
C ALA A 371 -17.03 3.17 -5.82
N LEU A 372 -17.41 3.31 -7.10
CA LEU A 372 -17.20 4.54 -7.85
C LEU A 372 -17.93 5.75 -7.26
N THR A 373 -19.15 5.55 -6.74
CA THR A 373 -19.87 6.61 -6.02
C THR A 373 -19.10 7.02 -4.77
N GLN A 374 -18.63 6.06 -3.96
CA GLN A 374 -17.84 6.38 -2.78
C GLN A 374 -16.53 7.10 -3.14
N VAL A 375 -15.78 6.63 -4.15
CA VAL A 375 -14.56 7.31 -4.60
C VAL A 375 -14.85 8.75 -5.01
N LYS A 376 -15.92 9.00 -5.78
CA LYS A 376 -16.34 10.35 -6.21
C LYS A 376 -16.70 11.25 -5.02
N ASP A 377 -17.46 10.71 -4.07
CA ASP A 377 -17.88 11.45 -2.87
C ASP A 377 -16.69 11.79 -1.98
N GLN A 378 -15.76 10.85 -1.77
CA GLN A 378 -14.55 11.06 -0.99
C GLN A 378 -13.60 12.08 -1.66
N ILE A 379 -13.48 12.06 -2.99
CA ILE A 379 -12.77 13.09 -3.76
C ILE A 379 -13.42 14.47 -3.54
N ALA A 380 -14.75 14.56 -3.60
CA ALA A 380 -15.45 15.82 -3.37
C ALA A 380 -15.25 16.34 -1.94
N GLN A 381 -15.27 15.48 -0.92
CA GLN A 381 -15.00 15.87 0.46
C GLN A 381 -13.55 16.34 0.65
N ALA A 382 -12.57 15.63 0.09
CA ALA A 382 -11.17 16.01 0.16
C ALA A 382 -10.91 17.38 -0.49
N LYS A 383 -11.61 17.73 -1.59
CA LYS A 383 -11.56 19.08 -2.18
C LYS A 383 -12.04 20.16 -1.22
N ILE A 384 -13.14 19.93 -0.51
CA ILE A 384 -13.71 20.87 0.46
C ILE A 384 -12.74 21.10 1.63
N HIS A 385 -12.07 20.04 2.07
CA HIS A 385 -11.15 20.08 3.21
C HIS A 385 -9.69 20.36 2.83
N HIS A 386 -9.38 20.50 1.54
CA HIS A 386 -8.03 20.67 1.00
C HIS A 386 -7.06 19.55 1.42
N HIS A 387 -7.55 18.31 1.55
CA HIS A 387 -6.72 17.15 1.86
C HIS A 387 -6.21 16.48 0.57
N LYS A 388 -4.97 15.98 0.59
CA LYS A 388 -4.49 15.09 -0.47
C LYS A 388 -5.17 13.73 -0.36
N ILE A 389 -5.26 13.02 -1.48
CA ILE A 389 -5.87 11.69 -1.55
C ILE A 389 -4.84 10.66 -2.01
N ALA A 390 -4.85 9.49 -1.39
CA ALA A 390 -4.22 8.30 -1.89
C ALA A 390 -5.29 7.27 -2.27
N LEU A 391 -5.26 6.76 -3.49
CA LEU A 391 -6.16 5.70 -3.94
C LEU A 391 -5.41 4.36 -3.98
N LEU A 392 -5.88 3.38 -3.24
CA LEU A 392 -5.26 2.07 -3.10
C LEU A 392 -6.25 1.01 -3.61
N LEU A 393 -5.83 0.19 -4.56
CA LEU A 393 -6.69 -0.76 -5.26
C LEU A 393 -6.08 -2.17 -5.16
N PRO A 394 -6.15 -2.84 -3.99
CA PRO A 394 -5.88 -4.27 -3.91
C PRO A 394 -6.93 -5.01 -4.74
N THR A 395 -6.52 -5.49 -5.91
CA THR A 395 -7.42 -5.89 -6.99
C THR A 395 -7.11 -7.32 -7.41
N GLY A 396 -8.11 -8.20 -7.31
CA GLY A 396 -8.05 -9.55 -7.87
C GLY A 396 -8.98 -9.68 -9.08
N TRP A 397 -8.53 -10.40 -10.10
CA TRP A 397 -9.39 -10.77 -11.23
C TRP A 397 -10.17 -12.06 -10.99
N ASP A 398 -10.02 -12.70 -9.84
CA ASP A 398 -10.82 -13.84 -9.42
C ASP A 398 -12.28 -13.47 -9.06
N SER A 399 -12.57 -12.16 -8.98
CA SER A 399 -13.93 -11.61 -8.98
C SER A 399 -14.60 -11.62 -10.36
N HIS A 400 -13.88 -12.03 -11.42
CA HIS A 400 -14.39 -12.15 -12.78
C HIS A 400 -15.28 -13.39 -12.99
N GLU A 401 -16.29 -13.28 -13.85
CA GLU A 401 -17.27 -14.34 -14.11
C GLU A 401 -16.71 -15.54 -14.86
N ASP A 402 -15.53 -15.39 -15.47
CA ASP A 402 -14.78 -16.46 -16.16
C ASP A 402 -13.69 -17.10 -15.29
N GLU A 403 -13.46 -16.62 -14.05
CA GLU A 403 -12.52 -17.30 -13.15
C GLU A 403 -12.90 -18.79 -12.98
N THR A 404 -11.96 -19.70 -12.78
CA THR A 404 -12.26 -21.12 -12.58
C THR A 404 -11.63 -21.70 -11.32
N ALA A 405 -10.79 -20.93 -10.63
CA ALA A 405 -10.18 -21.30 -9.37
C ALA A 405 -11.21 -21.59 -8.27
N PRO A 406 -11.07 -22.72 -7.55
CA PRO A 406 -11.92 -23.05 -6.42
C PRO A 406 -11.92 -21.96 -5.33
N CYS A 407 -10.81 -21.27 -5.08
CA CYS A 407 -10.75 -20.23 -4.04
C CYS A 407 -11.69 -19.04 -4.28
N GLY A 408 -12.09 -18.77 -5.53
CA GLY A 408 -13.04 -17.72 -5.90
C GLY A 408 -14.46 -18.20 -6.26
N LYS A 409 -14.65 -19.53 -6.44
CA LYS A 409 -15.90 -20.10 -6.97
C LYS A 409 -16.43 -21.36 -6.30
N TRP A 410 -15.70 -21.97 -5.37
CA TRP A 410 -16.23 -23.09 -4.60
C TRP A 410 -17.19 -22.58 -3.53
N VAL A 411 -18.49 -22.77 -3.73
CA VAL A 411 -19.57 -22.22 -2.90
C VAL A 411 -20.59 -23.31 -2.62
N ASN A 412 -20.91 -23.53 -1.34
CA ASN A 412 -21.87 -24.56 -0.90
C ASN A 412 -21.53 -25.97 -1.43
N ASP A 413 -20.27 -26.39 -1.23
CA ASP A 413 -19.74 -27.72 -1.60
C ASP A 413 -19.81 -28.05 -3.10
N ARG A 414 -19.80 -27.03 -3.96
CA ARG A 414 -19.78 -27.18 -5.41
C ARG A 414 -19.13 -25.97 -6.09
N MET A 415 -18.69 -26.16 -7.33
CA MET A 415 -18.32 -25.03 -8.19
C MET A 415 -19.55 -24.19 -8.55
N MET A 416 -19.40 -22.86 -8.45
CA MET A 416 -20.39 -21.88 -8.87
C MET A 416 -20.75 -22.06 -10.35
N SER A 417 -22.04 -22.05 -10.66
CA SER A 417 -22.51 -22.14 -12.04
C SER A 417 -22.25 -20.84 -12.81
N GLN A 418 -22.11 -20.93 -14.14
CA GLN A 418 -21.98 -19.74 -15.00
C GLN A 418 -23.17 -18.77 -14.86
N SER A 419 -24.39 -19.29 -14.67
CA SER A 419 -25.57 -18.44 -14.45
C SER A 419 -25.54 -17.69 -13.11
N GLU A 420 -24.85 -18.22 -12.11
CA GLU A 420 -24.65 -17.55 -10.83
C GLU A 420 -23.51 -16.54 -10.93
N ALA A 421 -22.37 -16.96 -11.52
CA ALA A 421 -21.22 -16.09 -11.76
C ALA A 421 -21.63 -14.82 -12.52
N SER A 422 -22.35 -14.93 -13.63
CA SER A 422 -22.83 -13.75 -14.39
C SER A 422 -23.75 -12.79 -13.63
N LYS A 423 -24.32 -13.23 -12.51
CA LYS A 423 -25.13 -12.38 -11.63
C LYS A 423 -24.32 -11.76 -10.49
N THR A 424 -23.30 -12.45 -9.98
CA THR A 424 -22.60 -12.07 -8.75
C THR A 424 -21.12 -11.76 -8.95
N ARG A 425 -20.62 -11.80 -10.19
CA ARG A 425 -19.24 -11.53 -10.57
C ARG A 425 -19.19 -10.45 -11.65
N PHE A 426 -17.99 -9.91 -11.83
CA PHE A 426 -17.71 -8.90 -12.83
C PHE A 426 -17.47 -9.55 -14.19
N ASN A 427 -17.81 -8.86 -15.26
CA ASN A 427 -17.35 -9.19 -16.61
C ASN A 427 -16.33 -8.15 -17.10
N ASP A 428 -15.75 -8.39 -18.27
CA ASP A 428 -14.82 -7.47 -18.94
C ASP A 428 -15.36 -6.03 -18.94
N GLY A 429 -16.63 -5.84 -19.29
CA GLY A 429 -17.26 -4.52 -19.37
C GLY A 429 -17.35 -3.79 -18.02
N ASP A 430 -17.56 -4.51 -16.92
CA ASP A 430 -17.58 -3.89 -15.59
C ASP A 430 -16.20 -3.41 -15.16
N LEU A 431 -15.19 -4.26 -15.34
CA LEU A 431 -13.80 -3.96 -14.95
C LEU A 431 -13.22 -2.84 -15.82
N THR A 432 -13.40 -2.91 -17.15
CA THR A 432 -13.03 -1.85 -18.08
C THR A 432 -13.65 -0.52 -17.67
N PHE A 433 -14.97 -0.47 -17.45
CA PHE A 433 -15.65 0.75 -17.06
C PHE A 433 -15.13 1.29 -15.72
N PHE A 434 -14.89 0.40 -14.74
CA PHE A 434 -14.33 0.80 -13.44
C PHE A 434 -12.95 1.46 -13.60
N TYR A 435 -12.01 0.83 -14.30
CA TYR A 435 -10.68 1.38 -14.49
C TYR A 435 -10.68 2.68 -15.31
N GLU A 436 -11.48 2.76 -16.38
CA GLU A 436 -11.67 4.00 -17.16
C GLU A 436 -12.14 5.15 -16.25
N GLN A 437 -13.12 4.89 -15.37
CA GLN A 437 -13.61 5.90 -14.44
C GLN A 437 -12.56 6.30 -13.40
N ILE A 438 -11.78 5.35 -12.88
CA ILE A 438 -10.66 5.68 -11.98
C ILE A 438 -9.62 6.56 -12.68
N PHE A 439 -9.22 6.24 -13.92
CA PHE A 439 -8.24 7.03 -14.66
C PHE A 439 -8.79 8.40 -15.07
N GLN A 440 -10.08 8.49 -15.40
CA GLN A 440 -10.74 9.77 -15.62
C GLN A 440 -10.70 10.63 -14.35
N LEU A 441 -11.09 10.07 -13.21
CA LEU A 441 -11.04 10.77 -11.92
C LEU A 441 -9.61 11.18 -11.57
N TYR A 442 -8.62 10.35 -11.88
CA TYR A 442 -7.22 10.72 -11.72
C TYR A 442 -6.85 11.95 -12.54
N ASN A 443 -7.12 11.92 -13.84
CA ASN A 443 -6.78 13.00 -14.76
C ASN A 443 -7.50 14.31 -14.42
N GLU A 444 -8.75 14.25 -13.92
CA GLU A 444 -9.50 15.42 -13.46
C GLU A 444 -9.01 15.98 -12.11
N ASN A 445 -8.18 15.23 -11.37
CA ASN A 445 -7.81 15.55 -9.98
C ASN A 445 -6.31 15.33 -9.68
N LYS A 446 -5.42 15.43 -10.67
CA LYS A 446 -3.98 15.13 -10.55
C LYS A 446 -3.25 15.87 -9.42
N GLU A 447 -3.68 17.10 -9.12
CA GLU A 447 -3.11 17.90 -8.04
C GLU A 447 -3.62 17.48 -6.66
N LEU A 448 -4.81 16.88 -6.58
CA LEU A 448 -5.40 16.42 -5.32
C LEU A 448 -4.91 15.02 -4.95
N ILE A 449 -4.73 14.15 -5.95
CA ILE A 449 -4.32 12.76 -5.76
C ILE A 449 -2.79 12.70 -5.65
N ALA A 450 -2.32 12.32 -4.46
CA ALA A 450 -0.91 12.10 -4.14
C ALA A 450 -0.37 10.84 -4.83
N GLY A 451 -1.17 9.78 -4.91
CA GLY A 451 -0.79 8.55 -5.58
C GLY A 451 -1.97 7.59 -5.79
N ILE A 452 -1.80 6.70 -6.77
CA ILE A 452 -2.64 5.55 -7.05
C ILE A 452 -1.74 4.31 -7.02
N TYR A 453 -2.09 3.36 -6.17
CA TYR A 453 -1.49 2.03 -6.18
C TYR A 453 -2.54 1.02 -6.61
N TRP A 454 -2.29 0.35 -7.72
CA TRP A 454 -3.05 -0.80 -8.18
C TRP A 454 -2.20 -2.04 -7.94
N GLY A 455 -2.63 -2.91 -7.03
CA GLY A 455 -1.91 -4.14 -6.67
C GLY A 455 -2.69 -5.34 -7.14
N LEU A 456 -2.07 -6.21 -7.93
CA LEU A 456 -2.68 -7.48 -8.30
C LEU A 456 -2.65 -8.42 -7.09
N GLU A 457 -3.83 -8.91 -6.72
CA GLU A 457 -4.06 -9.92 -5.69
C GLU A 457 -4.32 -11.27 -6.40
N GLY A 458 -5.56 -11.75 -6.40
CA GLY A 458 -5.97 -12.99 -7.05
C GLY A 458 -6.31 -12.88 -8.55
N GLY A 459 -6.86 -13.97 -9.09
CA GLY A 459 -7.13 -14.15 -10.52
C GLY A 459 -6.19 -15.17 -11.15
N TYR A 460 -6.71 -16.35 -11.49
CA TYR A 460 -5.93 -17.58 -11.62
C TYR A 460 -6.27 -18.39 -12.87
N ASP A 461 -7.42 -18.15 -13.51
CA ASP A 461 -7.70 -18.72 -14.82
C ASP A 461 -6.88 -18.00 -15.91
N ARG A 462 -6.02 -18.74 -16.60
CA ARG A 462 -5.10 -18.19 -17.61
C ARG A 462 -5.76 -17.43 -18.72
N ALA A 463 -6.78 -18.01 -19.35
CA ALA A 463 -7.45 -17.36 -20.47
C ALA A 463 -8.15 -16.07 -20.03
N MET A 464 -8.61 -16.03 -18.78
CA MET A 464 -9.17 -14.84 -18.17
C MET A 464 -8.10 -13.79 -17.85
N TYR A 465 -7.05 -14.13 -17.09
CA TYR A 465 -6.08 -13.13 -16.66
C TYR A 465 -5.22 -12.60 -17.82
N GLU A 466 -4.87 -13.41 -18.83
CA GLU A 466 -4.14 -12.92 -20.00
C GLU A 466 -4.98 -11.88 -20.77
N ARG A 467 -6.30 -12.12 -20.88
CA ARG A 467 -7.23 -11.17 -21.49
C ARG A 467 -7.35 -9.89 -20.66
N GLN A 468 -7.44 -9.97 -19.33
CA GLN A 468 -7.49 -8.78 -18.48
C GLN A 468 -6.19 -7.96 -18.55
N ILE A 469 -5.03 -8.59 -18.70
CA ILE A 469 -3.75 -7.90 -18.91
C ILE A 469 -3.76 -7.10 -20.19
N THR A 470 -4.20 -7.71 -21.30
CA THR A 470 -4.37 -7.02 -22.59
C THR A 470 -5.27 -5.79 -22.44
N ILE A 471 -6.45 -5.95 -21.82
CA ILE A 471 -7.39 -4.83 -21.60
C ILE A 471 -6.75 -3.74 -20.73
N MET A 472 -6.14 -4.10 -19.59
CA MET A 472 -5.51 -3.13 -18.68
C MET A 472 -4.36 -2.39 -19.37
N ALA A 473 -3.50 -3.10 -20.10
CA ALA A 473 -2.39 -2.52 -20.85
C ALA A 473 -2.86 -1.48 -21.87
N GLU A 474 -3.93 -1.78 -22.61
CA GLU A 474 -4.55 -0.86 -23.57
C GLU A 474 -5.14 0.38 -22.88
N LEU A 475 -5.78 0.20 -21.73
CA LEU A 475 -6.33 1.30 -20.94
C LEU A 475 -5.24 2.21 -20.39
N ILE A 476 -4.17 1.65 -19.81
CA ILE A 476 -3.02 2.42 -19.33
C ILE A 476 -2.41 3.23 -20.47
N GLY A 477 -2.16 2.57 -21.60
CA GLY A 477 -1.63 3.21 -22.80
C GLY A 477 -2.50 4.39 -23.23
N THR A 478 -3.81 4.17 -23.34
CA THR A 478 -4.76 5.17 -23.86
C THR A 478 -4.99 6.34 -22.91
N HIS A 479 -5.12 6.08 -21.61
CA HIS A 479 -5.60 7.07 -20.63
C HIS A 479 -4.51 7.73 -19.79
N LEU A 480 -3.35 7.09 -19.61
CA LEU A 480 -2.28 7.59 -18.75
C LEU A 480 -1.03 7.98 -19.55
N VAL A 481 -0.63 7.16 -20.52
CA VAL A 481 0.62 7.39 -21.29
C VAL A 481 0.43 8.37 -22.45
N HIS A 482 -0.61 8.22 -23.28
CA HIS A 482 -0.76 9.07 -24.47
C HIS A 482 -1.30 10.48 -24.16
N GLN A 483 -1.88 10.72 -22.99
CA GLN A 483 -2.41 12.05 -22.63
C GLN A 483 -1.31 13.08 -22.31
N THR A 484 -0.17 12.66 -21.76
CA THR A 484 0.99 13.54 -21.49
C THR A 484 1.60 14.10 -22.78
N SER A 485 1.57 13.34 -23.88
CA SER A 485 2.08 13.78 -25.20
C SER A 485 1.27 14.92 -25.84
N LYS A 486 -0.03 15.05 -25.53
CA LYS A 486 -0.86 16.14 -26.05
C LYS A 486 -0.68 17.44 -25.26
N ALA A 487 -0.45 17.36 -23.95
CA ALA A 487 -0.25 18.54 -23.10
C ALA A 487 1.07 19.28 -23.41
N SER A 488 2.14 18.55 -23.75
CA SER A 488 3.43 19.14 -24.13
C SER A 488 3.44 19.84 -25.51
N SER A 489 2.44 19.56 -26.36
CA SER A 489 2.28 20.25 -27.65
C SER A 489 1.53 21.59 -27.58
N SER A 490 0.93 21.91 -26.43
CA SER A 490 0.11 23.13 -26.22
C SER A 490 0.81 24.25 -25.46
N SER A 491 2.06 24.08 -25.01
CA SER A 491 2.81 25.09 -24.24
C SER A 491 3.94 25.78 -25.02
N MET A 492 3.86 25.83 -26.35
CA MET A 492 4.70 26.70 -27.18
C MET A 492 3.87 27.47 -28.21
N SER A 493 2.98 28.33 -27.72
CA SER A 493 2.63 29.56 -28.43
C SER A 493 2.02 30.53 -27.42
N TYR A 494 2.82 31.46 -26.91
CA TYR A 494 2.54 32.90 -26.84
C TYR A 494 3.80 33.65 -26.42
#